data_AF-A0A7C2EHF0-F1
#
_entry.id   AF-A0A7C2EHF0-F1
#
_cell.length_a   1.000
_cell.length_b   1.000
_cell.length_c   1.000
_cell.angle_alpha   90.00
_cell.angle_beta   90.00
_cell.angle_gamma   90.00
#
_symmetry.space_group_name_H-M   'P 1'
#
loop_
_entity.id
_entity.type
_entity.pdbx_description
1 polymer ?
#
loop_
_entity_poly.entity_id
_entity_poly.type
_entity_poly.pdbx_seq_one_letter_code
_entity_poly.pdbx_strand_id
1 'polypeptide(L)'
;MNPFQILKTTAKDPVCGMEVDRERPAGRHDYQGVTYYFCSRHCLERFRTDPLRYLEPGRRPEAMPAGDYTCPMHPEVIQPGPGSCPDCGMALEPKIAAREPAPNPEL
;
A
#
# COMPACT_ATOMS: atom_id res chain seq x y z
N MET A 1 0.86 43.55 -3.22
CA MET A 1 -0.04 42.37 -3.08
C MET A 1 0.38 41.36 -4.13
N ASN A 2 0.92 40.18 -3.81
CA ASN A 2 0.27 39.09 -3.07
C ASN A 2 1.16 38.47 -1.97
N PRO A 3 0.75 38.57 -0.69
CA PRO A 3 1.52 38.07 0.45
C PRO A 3 1.17 36.65 0.91
N PHE A 4 0.56 35.79 0.08
CA PHE A 4 0.19 34.43 0.48
C PHE A 4 0.68 33.40 -0.53
N GLN A 5 1.96 33.00 -0.42
CA GLN A 5 2.28 31.62 -0.75
C GLN A 5 1.62 30.76 0.33
N ILE A 6 0.34 30.48 0.12
CA ILE A 6 -0.45 29.50 0.86
C ILE A 6 0.37 28.20 0.90
N LEU A 7 0.71 27.76 2.09
CA LEU A 7 1.24 26.43 2.33
C LEU A 7 0.15 25.45 1.89
N LYS A 8 0.17 25.03 0.62
CA LYS A 8 -0.83 24.10 0.07
C LYS A 8 -0.88 22.87 0.96
N THR A 9 -1.89 22.80 1.82
CA THR A 9 -2.05 21.71 2.75
C THR A 9 -2.76 20.60 1.98
N THR A 10 -1.99 19.82 1.22
CA THR A 10 -2.54 18.68 0.48
C THR A 10 -2.76 17.50 1.42
N ALA A 11 -3.86 16.78 1.22
CA ALA A 11 -4.15 15.48 1.82
C ALA A 11 -3.98 14.40 0.75
N LYS A 12 -3.60 13.20 1.17
CA LYS A 12 -3.58 12.05 0.28
C LYS A 12 -4.93 11.37 0.30
N ASP A 13 -5.53 11.18 -0.87
CA ASP A 13 -6.75 10.39 -1.03
C ASP A 13 -6.42 8.91 -0.73
N PRO A 14 -7.08 8.26 0.25
CA PRO A 14 -6.79 6.88 0.63
C PRO A 14 -7.28 5.83 -0.40
N VAL A 15 -8.15 6.20 -1.33
CA VAL A 15 -8.71 5.30 -2.36
C VAL A 15 -7.80 5.20 -3.58
N CYS A 16 -7.24 6.33 -4.02
CA CYS A 16 -6.44 6.39 -5.25
C CYS A 16 -4.98 6.84 -5.02
N GLY A 17 -4.66 7.35 -3.83
CA GLY A 17 -3.33 7.86 -3.52
C GLY A 17 -3.02 9.24 -4.12
N MET A 18 -3.99 9.88 -4.78
CA MET A 18 -3.84 11.20 -5.38
C MET A 18 -3.74 12.29 -4.31
N GLU A 19 -2.94 13.32 -4.55
CA GLU A 19 -2.88 14.51 -3.70
C GLU A 19 -4.07 15.42 -3.95
N VAL A 20 -4.77 15.79 -2.88
CA VAL A 20 -5.99 16.59 -2.92
C VAL A 20 -5.82 17.80 -2.04
N ASP A 21 -6.40 18.92 -2.45
CA ASP A 21 -6.30 20.16 -1.70
C ASP A 21 -7.27 20.13 -0.49
N ARG A 22 -6.76 20.25 0.75
CA ARG A 22 -7.63 20.22 1.96
C ARG A 22 -8.49 21.47 2.07
N GLU A 23 -8.07 22.58 1.48
CA GLU A 23 -8.81 23.84 1.52
C GLU A 23 -10.01 23.81 0.55
N ARG A 24 -9.90 23.06 -0.55
CA ARG A 24 -10.94 22.92 -1.58
C ARG A 24 -11.06 21.48 -2.12
N PRO A 25 -11.48 20.52 -1.29
CA PRO A 25 -11.61 19.14 -1.74
C PRO A 25 -12.84 18.96 -2.64
N ALA A 26 -12.76 18.02 -3.58
CA ALA A 26 -13.93 17.58 -4.35
C ALA A 26 -14.91 16.77 -3.50
N GLY A 27 -14.43 16.16 -2.41
CA GLY A 27 -15.24 15.50 -1.39
C GLY A 27 -14.50 15.35 -0.06
N ARG A 28 -15.24 15.35 1.05
CA ARG A 28 -14.70 15.06 2.39
C ARG A 28 -15.58 14.04 3.11
N HIS A 29 -14.98 13.20 3.95
CA HIS A 29 -15.70 12.26 4.79
C HIS A 29 -15.02 12.12 6.15
N ASP A 30 -15.82 12.19 7.22
CA ASP A 30 -15.35 12.05 8.59
C ASP A 30 -15.50 10.59 9.03
N TYR A 31 -14.39 9.94 9.39
CA TYR A 31 -14.37 8.55 9.83
C TYR A 31 -13.44 8.38 11.03
N GLN A 32 -13.93 7.77 12.11
CA GLN A 32 -13.20 7.62 13.39
C GLN A 32 -12.63 8.93 13.97
N GLY A 33 -13.32 10.05 13.76
CA GLY A 33 -12.86 11.37 14.20
C GLY A 33 -11.74 11.98 13.35
N VAL A 34 -11.39 11.34 12.23
CA VAL A 34 -10.43 11.85 11.24
C VAL A 34 -11.18 12.29 9.98
N THR A 35 -10.95 13.51 9.52
CA THR A 35 -11.49 14.01 8.25
C THR A 35 -10.59 13.57 7.09
N TYR A 36 -11.10 12.72 6.22
CA TYR A 36 -10.47 12.29 4.97
C TYR A 36 -10.96 13.14 3.80
N TYR A 37 -10.04 13.40 2.86
CA TYR A 37 -10.29 14.24 1.70
C TYR A 37 -10.13 13.40 0.43
N PHE A 38 -10.99 13.64 -0.56
CA PHE A 38 -11.08 12.84 -1.78
C PHE A 38 -10.97 13.71 -3.02
N CYS A 39 -10.31 13.16 -4.05
CA CYS A 39 -10.09 13.87 -5.32
C CYS A 39 -11.36 13.96 -6.17
N SER A 40 -12.36 13.12 -5.89
CA SER A 40 -13.60 13.01 -6.66
C SER A 40 -14.73 12.40 -5.83
N ARG A 41 -15.99 12.65 -6.24
CA ARG A 41 -17.19 12.05 -5.63
C ARG A 41 -17.14 10.51 -5.68
N HIS A 42 -16.57 9.94 -6.74
CA HIS A 42 -16.40 8.50 -6.89
C HIS A 42 -15.48 7.88 -5.83
N CYS A 43 -14.37 8.56 -5.49
CA CYS A 43 -13.48 8.11 -4.43
C CYS A 43 -14.16 8.18 -3.06
N LEU A 44 -14.89 9.27 -2.80
CA LEU A 44 -15.69 9.41 -1.58
C LEU A 44 -16.73 8.28 -1.45
N GLU A 45 -17.42 7.91 -2.52
CA GLU A 45 -18.43 6.85 -2.49
C GLU A 45 -17.84 5.46 -2.23
N ARG A 46 -16.71 5.15 -2.87
CA ARG A 46 -15.93 3.92 -2.60
C ARG A 46 -15.49 3.85 -1.14
N PHE A 47 -14.92 4.94 -0.63
CA PHE A 47 -14.50 5.01 0.76
C PHE A 47 -15.66 4.86 1.75
N ARG A 48 -16.84 5.42 1.44
CA ARG A 48 -18.04 5.25 2.28
C ARG A 48 -18.57 3.82 2.27
N THR A 49 -18.36 3.09 1.17
CA THR A 49 -18.81 1.69 1.04
C THR A 49 -17.95 0.76 1.90
N ASP A 50 -16.62 0.93 1.88
CA ASP A 50 -15.70 0.11 2.66
C ASP A 50 -14.46 0.91 3.10
N PRO A 51 -14.57 1.75 4.14
CA PRO A 51 -13.48 2.64 4.56
C PRO A 51 -12.30 1.86 5.14
N LEU A 52 -12.56 0.77 5.88
CA LEU A 52 -11.53 -0.06 6.49
C LEU A 52 -10.55 -0.59 5.44
N ARG A 53 -11.03 -1.04 4.27
CA ARG A 53 -10.19 -1.51 3.17
C ARG A 53 -9.14 -0.51 2.71
N TYR A 54 -9.42 0.79 2.82
CA TYR A 54 -8.51 1.87 2.41
C TYR A 54 -7.69 2.45 3.56
N LEU A 55 -8.13 2.24 4.81
CA LEU A 55 -7.47 2.76 6.01
C LEU A 55 -6.46 1.80 6.63
N GLU A 56 -6.53 0.52 6.31
CA GLU A 56 -5.57 -0.47 6.81
C GLU A 56 -4.15 -0.16 6.30
N PRO A 57 -3.22 0.31 7.18
CA PRO A 57 -1.82 0.53 6.82
C PRO A 57 -1.13 -0.83 6.73
N GLY A 58 -1.36 -1.52 5.63
CA GLY A 58 -0.91 -2.91 5.44
C GLY A 58 -1.42 -3.52 4.14
N ARG A 59 -2.49 -2.97 3.56
CA ARG A 59 -2.94 -3.34 2.21
C ARG A 59 -2.55 -2.27 1.21
N ARG A 60 -1.25 -1.98 1.11
CA ARG A 60 -0.72 -1.52 -0.18
C ARG A 60 -1.06 -2.64 -1.17
N PRO A 61 -1.76 -2.39 -2.29
CA PRO A 61 -1.79 -3.38 -3.37
C PRO A 61 -0.31 -3.62 -3.73
N GLU A 62 0.16 -4.81 -3.37
CA GLU A 62 1.55 -5.28 -3.42
C GLU A 62 2.60 -4.35 -2.78
N ALA A 63 2.66 -4.32 -1.44
CA ALA A 63 3.98 -4.54 -0.87
C ALA A 63 4.21 -6.05 -0.89
N MET A 64 4.95 -6.53 -1.91
CA MET A 64 5.51 -7.89 -1.91
C MET A 64 6.07 -8.20 -0.51
N PRO A 65 6.03 -9.46 -0.04
CA PRO A 65 6.71 -9.82 1.19
C PRO A 65 8.14 -9.31 1.09
N ALA A 66 8.50 -8.33 1.91
CA ALA A 66 9.87 -7.86 2.04
C ALA A 66 10.64 -9.02 2.65
N GLY A 67 11.30 -9.79 1.80
CA GLY A 67 12.04 -10.98 2.12
C GLY A 67 13.04 -11.22 1.01
N ASP A 68 14.16 -11.83 1.35
CA ASP A 68 15.14 -12.26 0.37
C ASP A 68 14.53 -13.42 -0.43
N TYR A 69 14.47 -13.31 -1.75
CA TYR A 69 14.06 -14.40 -2.64
C TYR A 69 15.30 -15.01 -3.26
N THR A 70 15.38 -16.33 -3.28
CA THR A 70 16.54 -17.06 -3.79
C THR A 70 16.14 -18.08 -4.84
N CYS A 71 17.05 -18.37 -5.77
CA CYS A 71 16.82 -19.38 -6.79
C CYS A 71 17.21 -20.77 -6.26
N PRO A 72 16.39 -21.83 -6.46
CA PRO A 72 16.71 -23.17 -5.99
C PRO A 72 17.98 -23.77 -6.61
N MET A 73 18.36 -23.32 -7.82
CA MET A 73 19.57 -23.76 -8.53
C MET A 73 20.78 -22.84 -8.30
N HIS A 74 20.53 -21.56 -8.02
CA HIS A 74 21.57 -20.53 -7.84
C HIS A 74 21.34 -19.80 -6.52
N PRO A 75 21.70 -20.43 -5.38
CA PRO A 75 21.42 -19.88 -4.04
C PRO A 75 22.17 -18.58 -3.75
N GLU A 76 23.20 -18.24 -4.54
CA GLU A 76 23.92 -16.96 -4.49
C GLU A 76 23.09 -15.79 -5.05
N VAL A 77 22.06 -16.09 -5.86
CA VAL A 77 21.15 -15.08 -6.38
C VAL A 77 20.12 -14.75 -5.31
N ILE A 78 20.19 -13.53 -4.77
CA ILE A 78 19.25 -12.99 -3.78
C ILE A 78 18.59 -11.74 -4.36
N GLN A 79 17.26 -11.69 -4.35
CA GLN A 79 16.48 -10.53 -4.79
C GLN A 79 15.48 -10.06 -3.73
N PRO A 80 15.16 -8.76 -3.68
CA PRO A 80 14.25 -8.20 -2.68
C PRO A 80 12.76 -8.50 -2.95
N GLY A 81 12.43 -9.27 -3.98
CA GLY A 81 11.05 -9.53 -4.38
C GLY A 81 10.90 -10.77 -5.27
N PRO A 82 9.65 -11.26 -5.46
CA PRO A 82 9.38 -12.38 -6.34
C PRO A 82 9.68 -11.98 -7.79
N GLY A 83 10.29 -12.90 -8.55
CA GLY A 83 10.73 -12.65 -9.92
C GLY A 83 11.37 -13.88 -10.56
N SER A 84 11.94 -13.68 -11.75
CA SER A 84 12.71 -14.71 -12.45
C SER A 84 14.19 -14.54 -12.17
N CYS A 85 14.89 -15.65 -11.93
CA CYS A 85 16.32 -15.69 -11.74
C CYS A 85 17.02 -15.18 -13.03
N PRO A 86 17.90 -14.17 -12.96
CA PRO A 86 18.62 -13.64 -14.12
C PRO A 86 19.63 -14.64 -14.70
N ASP A 87 20.03 -15.66 -13.92
CA ASP A 87 21.00 -16.66 -14.34
C ASP A 87 20.37 -17.82 -15.14
N CYS A 88 19.20 -18.31 -14.69
CA CYS A 88 18.56 -19.49 -15.27
C CYS A 88 17.10 -19.31 -15.68
N GLY A 89 16.50 -18.14 -15.43
CA GLY A 89 15.11 -17.82 -15.78
C GLY A 89 14.04 -18.46 -14.90
N MET A 90 14.40 -19.34 -13.96
CA MET A 90 13.43 -19.98 -13.05
C MET A 90 12.85 -19.01 -12.02
N ALA A 91 11.64 -19.29 -11.54
CA ALA A 91 11.00 -18.49 -10.49
C ALA A 91 11.80 -18.53 -9.17
N LEU A 92 11.96 -17.37 -8.53
CA LEU A 92 12.62 -17.25 -7.23
C LEU A 92 11.67 -17.63 -6.10
N GLU A 93 12.17 -18.35 -5.10
CA GLU A 93 11.43 -18.76 -3.92
C GLU A 93 11.76 -17.86 -2.73
N PRO A 94 10.79 -17.52 -1.87
CA PRO A 94 11.05 -16.71 -0.68
C PRO A 94 11.94 -17.48 0.29
N LYS A 95 13.13 -16.93 0.59
CA LYS A 95 13.97 -17.34 1.70
C LYS A 95 13.30 -16.83 2.97
N ILE A 96 12.35 -17.62 3.45
CA ILE A 96 11.59 -17.34 4.68
C ILE A 96 12.51 -16.91 5.83
N ALA A 97 12.55 -15.62 6.14
CA ALA A 97 12.59 -15.19 7.52
C ALA A 97 11.20 -15.49 8.07
N ALA A 98 11.01 -16.73 8.52
CA ALA A 98 9.77 -17.20 9.11
C ALA A 98 9.41 -16.27 10.28
N ARG A 99 8.48 -15.34 10.06
CA ARG A 99 7.48 -15.11 11.08
C ARG A 99 6.63 -16.38 11.04
N GLU A 100 6.94 -17.28 11.97
CA GLU A 100 6.43 -18.63 12.09
C GLU A 100 4.97 -18.73 11.63
N PRO A 101 4.63 -19.57 10.63
CA PRO A 101 3.24 -19.90 10.38
C PRO A 101 2.71 -20.56 11.66
N ALA A 102 1.62 -19.99 12.21
CA ALA A 102 0.97 -20.50 13.41
C ALA A 102 0.91 -22.04 13.37
N PRO A 103 1.31 -22.76 14.44
CA PRO A 103 1.33 -24.21 14.44
C PRO A 103 -0.08 -24.71 14.13
N ASN A 104 -0.22 -25.43 13.02
CA ASN A 104 -1.48 -26.02 12.56
C ASN A 104 -2.04 -26.95 13.65
N PRO A 105 -3.11 -26.57 14.37
CA PRO A 105 -3.73 -27.44 15.36
C PRO A 105 -4.83 -28.23 14.65
N GLU A 106 -4.45 -29.19 13.82
CA GLU A 106 -5.41 -30.15 13.27
C GLU A 106 -5.10 -31.56 13.79
N LEU A 107 -5.83 -31.86 14.88
CA LEU A 107 -6.26 -33.14 15.46
C LEU A 107 -5.34 -34.37 15.42
#